data_AF-R8AQS9-F1
#
_entry.id   AF-R8AQS9-F1
#
_cell.length_a   1.000
_cell.length_b   1.000
_cell.length_c   1.000
_cell.angle_alpha   90.00
_cell.angle_beta   90.00
_cell.angle_gamma   90.00
#
_symmetry.space_group_name_H-M   'P 1'
#
loop_
_entity.id
_entity.type
_entity.pdbx_description
1 polymer ?
#
loop_
_entity_poly.entity_id
_entity_poly.type
_entity_poly.pdbx_seq_one_letter_code
_entity_poly.pdbx_strand_id
1 'polypeptide(L)'
;MPQEWKGAILCYYVAAPDYESALLRATDDLKFDGYKYENVHDGKVSQLDPADWWEKYVIEKWSEYSDHFPSQEDIQVLVATGGIHKGPALGWENEAANT
;
A
#
# COMPACT_ATOMS: atom_id res chain seq x y z
N MET A 1 -6.39 4.31 -13.10
CA MET A 1 -6.90 2.95 -12.84
C MET A 1 -7.19 2.26 -14.17
N PRO A 2 -6.90 0.95 -14.33
CA PRO A 2 -7.34 0.18 -15.49
C PRO A 2 -8.85 0.37 -15.75
N GLN A 3 -9.25 0.39 -17.01
CA GLN A 3 -10.62 0.73 -17.41
C GLN A 3 -11.64 -0.36 -16.98
N GLU A 4 -11.15 -1.58 -16.83
CA GLU A 4 -11.89 -2.75 -16.38
C GLU A 4 -12.27 -2.69 -14.90
N TRP A 5 -11.52 -1.96 -14.06
CA TRP A 5 -11.75 -1.91 -12.62
C TRP A 5 -12.89 -0.95 -12.27
N LYS A 6 -13.80 -1.41 -11.40
CA LYS A 6 -14.81 -0.57 -10.71
C LYS A 6 -14.22 0.14 -9.50
N GLY A 7 -13.25 -0.50 -8.85
CA GLY A 7 -12.52 0.03 -7.71
C GLY A 7 -11.33 -0.87 -7.38
N ALA A 8 -10.50 -0.40 -6.45
CA ALA A 8 -9.37 -1.17 -5.96
C ALA A 8 -9.00 -0.80 -4.52
N ILE A 9 -8.41 -1.76 -3.80
CA ILE A 9 -7.64 -1.50 -2.59
C ILE A 9 -6.18 -1.35 -3.01
N LEU A 10 -5.58 -0.21 -2.69
CA LEU A 10 -4.16 0.05 -2.94
C LEU A 10 -3.40 0.03 -1.61
N CYS A 11 -2.40 -0.85 -1.48
CA CYS A 11 -1.55 -0.90 -0.30
C CYS A 11 -0.45 0.17 -0.38
N TYR A 12 -0.36 1.02 0.64
CA TYR A 12 0.69 2.03 0.77
C TYR A 12 1.50 1.80 2.04
N TYR A 13 2.81 1.78 1.92
CA TYR A 13 3.75 1.73 3.04
C TYR A 13 4.48 3.07 3.10
N VAL A 14 4.20 3.84 4.14
CA VAL A 14 4.65 5.23 4.26
C VAL A 14 5.46 5.41 5.53
N ALA A 15 6.67 5.93 5.40
CA ALA A 15 7.44 6.37 6.56
C ALA A 15 7.01 7.79 6.95
N ALA A 16 6.39 7.91 8.11
CA ALA A 16 5.94 9.18 8.67
C ALA A 16 6.00 9.17 10.21
N PRO A 17 5.99 10.35 10.87
CA PRO A 17 5.99 10.43 12.33
C PRO A 17 4.73 9.84 13.00
N ASP A 18 3.60 9.87 12.29
CA ASP A 18 2.30 9.42 12.77
C ASP A 18 1.39 8.96 11.62
N TYR A 19 0.27 8.32 11.96
CA TYR A 19 -0.65 7.74 10.98
C TYR A 19 -1.39 8.81 10.16
N GLU A 20 -1.61 10.00 10.71
CA GLU A 20 -2.34 11.08 10.02
C GLU A 20 -1.48 11.65 8.89
N SER A 21 -0.21 11.90 9.19
CA SER A 21 0.81 12.30 8.23
C SER A 21 1.03 11.22 7.17
N ALA A 22 1.03 9.94 7.55
CA ALA A 22 1.12 8.83 6.61
C ALA A 22 -0.08 8.81 5.65
N LEU A 23 -1.30 8.93 6.19
CA LEU A 23 -2.53 8.91 5.41
C LEU A 23 -2.60 10.10 4.45
N LEU A 24 -2.30 11.31 4.92
CA LEU A 24 -2.29 12.51 4.08
C LEU A 24 -1.40 12.29 2.85
N ARG A 25 -0.16 11.86 3.08
CA ARG A 25 0.82 11.62 2.02
C ARG A 25 0.41 10.52 1.05
N ALA A 26 -0.13 9.40 1.57
CA ALA A 26 -0.66 8.34 0.72
C ALA A 26 -1.81 8.83 -0.15
N THR A 27 -2.74 9.63 0.41
CA THR A 27 -3.86 10.17 -0.37
C THR A 27 -3.45 11.21 -1.40
N ASP A 28 -2.43 12.01 -1.12
CA ASP A 28 -1.93 13.00 -2.07
C ASP A 28 -1.21 12.33 -3.24
N ASP A 29 -0.39 11.31 -2.97
CA ASP A 29 0.26 10.50 -4.00
C ASP A 29 -0.76 9.71 -4.85
N LEU A 30 -1.79 9.14 -4.21
CA LEU A 30 -2.90 8.46 -4.89
C LEU A 30 -3.68 9.41 -5.81
N LYS A 31 -3.95 10.65 -5.37
CA LYS A 31 -4.60 11.68 -6.21
C LYS A 31 -3.70 12.13 -7.36
N PHE A 32 -2.40 12.24 -7.12
CA PHE A 32 -1.41 12.60 -8.15
C PHE A 32 -1.40 11.56 -9.27
N ASP A 33 -1.54 10.28 -8.94
CA ASP A 33 -1.70 9.17 -9.89
C ASP A 33 -3.08 9.14 -10.59
N GLY A 34 -3.96 10.09 -10.31
CA GLY A 34 -5.27 10.22 -10.93
C GLY A 34 -6.34 9.30 -10.34
N TYR A 35 -6.10 8.71 -9.16
CA TYR A 35 -7.12 7.97 -8.43
C TYR A 35 -7.97 8.90 -7.56
N LYS A 36 -9.20 8.46 -7.26
CA LYS A 36 -10.04 9.09 -6.25
C LYS A 36 -9.93 8.30 -4.96
N TYR A 37 -9.48 8.94 -3.89
CA TYR A 37 -9.54 8.37 -2.55
C TYR A 37 -11.00 8.29 -2.07
N GLU A 38 -11.42 7.12 -1.58
CA GLU A 38 -12.75 6.93 -0.99
C GLU A 38 -12.69 6.75 0.52
N ASN A 39 -11.94 5.75 1.01
CA ASN A 39 -11.80 5.48 2.43
C ASN A 39 -10.55 4.63 2.73
N VAL A 40 -10.18 4.53 4.02
CA VAL A 40 -9.22 3.54 4.51
C VAL A 40 -9.92 2.18 4.56
N HIS A 41 -9.28 1.14 4.01
CA HIS A 41 -9.79 -0.22 4.11
C HIS A 41 -9.92 -0.64 5.58
N ASP A 42 -11.07 -1.21 5.95
CA ASP A 42 -11.47 -1.54 7.33
C ASP A 42 -11.35 -0.38 8.34
N GLY A 43 -11.27 0.87 7.87
CA GLY A 43 -11.13 2.05 8.73
C GLY A 43 -9.84 2.08 9.57
N LYS A 44 -8.82 1.28 9.21
CA LYS A 44 -7.62 1.10 10.04
C LYS A 44 -6.33 1.32 9.27
N VAL A 45 -5.46 2.17 9.83
CA VAL A 45 -4.06 2.28 9.43
C VAL A 45 -3.22 1.39 10.35
N SER A 46 -2.42 0.50 9.77
CA SER A 46 -1.55 -0.39 10.55
C SER A 46 -0.14 0.20 10.65
N GLN A 47 0.37 0.31 11.88
CA GLN A 47 1.76 0.63 12.11
C GLN A 47 2.59 -0.66 12.07
N LEU A 48 3.68 -0.63 11.32
CA LEU A 48 4.64 -1.73 11.22
C LEU A 48 5.96 -1.29 11.87
N ASP A 49 6.64 -2.23 12.53
CA ASP A 49 8.02 -2.05 12.94
C ASP A 49 8.93 -2.35 11.73
N PRO A 50 9.73 -1.39 11.25
CA PRO A 50 10.66 -1.61 10.16
C PRO A 50 11.64 -2.76 10.42
N ALA A 51 12.02 -3.02 11.68
CA ALA A 51 12.93 -4.12 12.03
C ALA A 51 12.31 -5.51 11.84
N ASP A 52 10.99 -5.59 11.85
CA ASP A 52 10.21 -6.83 11.70
C ASP A 52 9.61 -6.98 10.30
N TRP A 53 9.95 -6.09 9.36
CA TRP A 53 9.36 -6.02 8.02
C TRP A 53 9.43 -7.34 7.27
N TRP A 54 10.61 -7.92 7.13
CA TRP A 54 10.75 -9.10 6.28
C TRP A 54 10.16 -10.35 6.92
N GLU A 55 10.71 -10.75 8.06
CA GLU A 55 10.36 -12.02 8.71
C GLU A 55 8.90 -12.06 9.19
N LYS A 56 8.40 -11.01 9.87
CA LYS A 56 7.07 -11.05 10.50
C LYS A 56 5.95 -10.47 9.65
N TYR A 57 6.27 -9.67 8.65
CA TYR A 57 5.25 -9.07 7.80
C TYR A 57 5.23 -9.71 6.41
N VAL A 58 6.35 -9.68 5.68
CA VAL A 58 6.39 -10.23 4.31
C VAL A 58 6.29 -11.75 4.35
N ILE A 59 7.16 -12.45 5.07
CA ILE A 59 7.18 -13.92 5.06
C ILE A 59 5.93 -14.53 5.72
N GLU A 60 5.53 -14.03 6.90
CA GLU A 60 4.36 -14.60 7.61
C GLU A 60 3.03 -14.36 6.88
N LYS A 61 2.85 -13.23 6.18
CA LYS A 61 1.53 -12.85 5.61
C LYS A 61 1.47 -12.90 4.09
N TRP A 62 2.61 -12.77 3.43
CA TRP A 62 2.72 -12.56 1.99
C TRP A 62 3.83 -13.39 1.34
N SER A 63 4.22 -14.53 1.94
CA SER A 63 5.33 -15.35 1.43
C SER A 63 5.22 -15.67 -0.06
N GLU A 64 4.02 -16.00 -0.54
CA GLU A 64 3.73 -16.29 -1.95
C GLU A 64 3.97 -15.10 -2.90
N TYR A 65 3.98 -13.88 -2.37
CA TYR A 65 4.17 -12.63 -3.12
C TYR A 65 5.42 -11.86 -2.70
N SER A 66 6.32 -12.49 -1.96
CA SER A 66 7.48 -11.84 -1.32
C SER A 66 8.37 -11.07 -2.30
N ASP A 67 8.51 -11.54 -3.53
CA ASP A 67 9.28 -10.89 -4.60
C ASP A 67 8.72 -9.51 -5.03
N HIS A 68 7.49 -9.17 -4.61
CA HIS A 68 6.87 -7.87 -4.89
C HIS A 68 7.06 -6.85 -3.76
N PHE A 69 7.74 -7.23 -2.68
CA PHE A 69 7.98 -6.37 -1.53
C PHE A 69 9.43 -5.88 -1.48
N PRO A 70 9.68 -4.66 -0.97
CA PRO A 70 11.01 -4.16 -0.70
C PRO A 70 11.79 -5.11 0.21
N SER A 71 13.09 -5.20 0.00
CA SER A 71 13.95 -5.93 0.92
C SER A 71 13.97 -5.27 2.32
N GLN A 72 14.52 -5.99 3.29
CA GLN A 72 14.71 -5.47 4.64
C GLN A 72 15.56 -4.19 4.67
N GLU A 73 16.59 -4.10 3.82
CA GLU A 73 17.47 -2.93 3.71
C GLU A 73 16.74 -1.76 3.04
N ASP A 74 15.96 -2.02 1.99
CA ASP A 74 15.20 -0.99 1.28
C ASP A 74 14.18 -0.31 2.19
N ILE A 75 13.52 -1.05 3.09
CA ILE A 75 12.62 -0.47 4.09
C ILE A 75 13.35 0.42 5.09
N GLN A 76 14.56 0.06 5.52
CA GLN A 76 15.34 0.92 6.41
C GLN A 76 15.70 2.23 5.73
N VAL A 77 16.10 2.17 4.45
CA VAL A 77 16.35 3.38 3.64
C VAL A 77 15.07 4.21 3.50
N LEU A 78 13.95 3.57 3.14
CA LEU A 78 12.65 4.24 3.02
C LEU A 78 12.27 4.97 4.30
N VAL A 79 12.47 4.35 5.47
CA VAL A 79 12.22 4.98 6.76
C VAL A 79 13.14 6.17 7.01
N ALA A 80 14.44 6.02 6.74
CA ALA A 80 15.43 7.08 6.91
C ALA A 80 15.17 8.28 5.99
N THR A 81 14.66 8.06 4.78
CA THR A 81 14.34 9.13 3.82
C THR A 81 12.91 9.64 3.95
N GLY A 82 12.08 9.03 4.80
CA GLY A 82 10.64 9.31 4.89
C GLY A 82 9.91 8.99 3.58
N GLY A 83 10.27 7.92 2.87
CA GLY A 83 9.72 7.56 1.56
C GLY A 83 8.33 6.92 1.59
N ILE A 84 7.84 6.56 0.41
CA ILE A 84 6.59 5.84 0.16
C ILE A 84 6.91 4.64 -0.74
N HIS A 85 6.35 3.49 -0.41
CA HIS A 85 6.33 2.32 -1.29
C HIS A 85 4.89 1.92 -1.58
N LYS A 86 4.58 1.74 -2.87
CA LYS A 86 3.29 1.26 -3.36
C LYS A 86 3.35 -0.26 -3.43
N GLY A 87 2.59 -0.90 -2.57
CA GLY A 87 2.44 -2.34 -2.55
C GLY A 87 1.45 -2.83 -3.61
N PRO A 88 1.03 -4.10 -3.49
CA PRO A 88 0.07 -4.70 -4.41
C PRO A 88 -1.28 -3.97 -4.38
N ALA A 89 -2.00 -4.08 -5.50
CA ALA A 89 -3.34 -3.57 -5.69
C ALA A 89 -4.33 -4.73 -5.82
N LEU A 90 -5.46 -4.66 -5.11
CA LEU A 90 -6.58 -5.58 -5.28
C LEU A 90 -7.72 -4.85 -5.99
N GLY A 91 -7.75 -4.94 -7.31
CA GLY A 91 -8.83 -4.42 -8.14
C GLY A 91 -9.99 -5.40 -8.28
N TRP A 92 -11.20 -4.88 -8.49
CA TRP A 92 -12.36 -5.69 -8.91
C TRP A 92 -13.06 -5.04 -10.09
N GLU A 93 -13.63 -5.87 -10.95
CA GLU A 93 -14.18 -5.46 -12.23
C GLU A 93 -15.61 -4.92 -12.12
N ASN A 94 -16.07 -4.24 -13.18
CA ASN A 94 -17.49 -3.99 -13.38
C ASN A 94 -18.20 -5.33 -13.66
N GLU A 95 -19.34 -5.61 -13.01
CA GLU A 95 -20.14 -6.84 -13.23
C GLU A 95 -20.68 -6.99 -14.68
N ALA A 96 -20.39 -6.05 -15.58
CA ALA A 96 -20.84 -6.06 -16.97
C ALA A 96 -19.76 -6.62 -17.92
N ALA A 97 -19.42 -7.89 -17.76
CA ALA A 97 -18.65 -8.64 -18.76
C ALA A 97 -19.21 -10.06 -19.00
N ASN A 98 -20.49 -10.27 -18.72
CA ASN A 98 -21.25 -11.46 -19.13
C ASN A 98 -22.61 -11.03 -19.70
N THR A 99 -22.60 -10.39 -20.87
CA THR A 99 -23.75 -10.29 -21.78
C THR A 99 -23.27 -10.40 -23.21
#